data_AF-A0A932K9E7-F1
#
_entry.id   AF-A0A932K9E7-F1
#
_cell.length_a   1.000
_cell.length_b   1.000
_cell.length_c   1.000
_cell.angle_alpha   90.00
_cell.angle_beta   90.00
_cell.angle_gamma   90.00
#
_symmetry.space_group_name_H-M   'P 1'
#
loop_
_entity.id
_entity.type
_entity.pdbx_description
1 polymer ?
#
loop_
_entity_poly.entity_id
_entity_poly.type
_entity_poly.pdbx_seq_one_letter_code
_entity_poly.pdbx_strand_id
1 'polypeptide(L)' 'MKPPLRRIHSDQTLEAGSNGVALEYWRKQPTDDIVNSLQPGQPEPLTVTSDGRILNGNTRIKVLEERGFDVNSLPREVLP' A
#
# COMPACT_ATOMS: atom_id res chain seq x y z
N MET A 1 15.42 12.41 -4.72
CA MET A 1 15.00 10.99 -4.75
C MET A 1 13.84 10.80 -3.78
N LYS A 2 12.83 10.02 -4.14
CA LYS A 2 11.74 9.63 -3.23
C LYS A 2 12.27 8.53 -2.29
N PRO A 3 12.13 8.64 -0.95
CA PRO A 3 12.58 7.57 -0.04
C PRO A 3 11.81 6.27 -0.30
N PRO A 4 12.42 5.10 -0.09
CA PRO A 4 11.72 3.83 -0.21
C PRO A 4 10.46 3.78 0.67
N LEU A 5 9.43 3.10 0.20
CA LEU A 5 8.22 2.85 0.99
C LEU A 5 8.56 1.99 2.20
N ARG A 6 8.02 2.37 3.35
CA ARG A 6 8.18 1.65 4.61
C ARG A 6 6.82 1.40 5.23
N ARG A 7 6.35 0.15 5.17
CA ARG A 7 5.16 -0.28 5.90
C ARG A 7 5.35 -0.05 7.41
N ILE A 8 4.30 0.36 8.09
CA ILE A 8 4.30 0.58 9.55
C ILE A 8 3.84 -0.65 10.35
N HIS A 9 3.29 -1.63 9.65
CA HIS A 9 2.78 -2.87 10.22
C HIS A 9 3.60 -4.04 9.70
N SER A 10 3.89 -4.99 10.60
CA SER A 10 4.49 -6.27 10.23
C SER A 10 3.50 -7.12 9.44
N ASP A 11 4.02 -8.16 8.78
CA ASP A 11 3.18 -9.11 8.06
C ASP A 11 2.14 -9.78 8.96
N GLN A 12 2.54 -10.14 10.18
CA GLN A 12 1.66 -10.71 11.19
C GLN A 12 0.50 -9.76 11.55
N THR A 13 0.78 -8.46 11.69
CA THR A 13 -0.27 -7.47 11.97
C THR A 13 -1.24 -7.29 10.80
N LEU A 14 -0.76 -7.39 9.56
CA LEU A 14 -1.58 -7.25 8.36
C LEU A 14 -2.42 -8.52 8.07
N GLU A 15 -1.96 -9.68 8.50
CA GLU A 15 -2.68 -10.96 8.34
C GLU A 15 -3.68 -11.23 9.47
N ALA A 16 -3.61 -10.49 10.56
CA ALA A 16 -4.48 -10.67 11.72
C ALA A 16 -5.76 -9.83 11.66
N GLY A 17 -6.83 -10.33 12.29
CA GLY A 17 -8.05 -9.58 12.56
C GLY A 17 -8.71 -8.97 11.32
N SER A 18 -9.21 -7.74 11.45
CA SER A 18 -9.85 -7.00 10.36
C SER A 18 -8.89 -6.65 9.21
N ASN A 19 -7.59 -6.50 9.49
CA ASN A 19 -6.59 -6.27 8.45
C ASN A 19 -6.45 -7.50 7.54
N GLY A 20 -6.51 -8.70 8.12
CA GLY A 20 -6.47 -9.96 7.36
C GLY A 20 -7.64 -10.08 6.39
N VAL A 21 -8.84 -9.66 6.80
CA VAL A 21 -10.02 -9.65 5.91
C VAL A 21 -9.81 -8.69 4.73
N ALA A 22 -9.30 -7.48 4.98
CA ALA A 22 -8.96 -6.53 3.92
C ALA A 22 -7.85 -7.07 3.02
N LEU A 23 -6.84 -7.74 3.58
CA LEU A 23 -5.74 -8.35 2.83
C LEU A 23 -6.25 -9.42 1.87
N GLU A 24 -7.11 -10.33 2.34
CA GLU A 24 -7.74 -11.35 1.52
C GLU A 24 -8.63 -10.76 0.42
N TYR A 25 -9.34 -9.68 0.71
CA TYR A 25 -10.10 -8.95 -0.31
C TYR A 25 -9.19 -8.41 -1.42
N TRP A 26 -8.09 -7.74 -1.05
CA TRP A 26 -7.15 -7.15 -2.01
C TRP A 26 -6.35 -8.19 -2.79
N ARG A 27 -6.01 -9.33 -2.17
CA ARG A 27 -5.36 -10.47 -2.86
C ARG A 27 -6.15 -10.99 -4.04
N LYS A 28 -7.48 -10.88 -4.00
CA LYS A 28 -8.40 -11.31 -5.08
C LYS A 28 -8.57 -10.26 -6.19
N GLN A 29 -8.11 -9.04 -6.00
CA GLN A 29 -8.23 -7.99 -7.02
C GLN A 29 -7.09 -8.08 -8.05
N PRO A 30 -7.35 -7.77 -9.33
CA PRO A 30 -6.31 -7.60 -10.34
C PRO A 30 -5.24 -6.59 -9.89
N THR A 31 -3.98 -6.79 -10.31
CA THR A 31 -2.88 -5.88 -9.94
C THR A 31 -3.15 -4.45 -10.37
N ASP A 32 -3.68 -4.26 -11.57
CA ASP A 32 -3.99 -2.93 -12.10
C ASP A 32 -5.07 -2.22 -11.28
N ASP A 33 -6.06 -2.94 -10.74
CA ASP A 33 -7.09 -2.36 -9.88
C ASP A 33 -6.51 -1.90 -8.53
N ILE A 34 -5.55 -2.66 -7.97
CA ILE A 34 -4.84 -2.25 -6.76
C ILE A 34 -4.02 -0.98 -7.03
N VAL A 35 -3.27 -0.96 -8.14
CA VAL A 35 -2.47 0.21 -8.55
C VAL A 35 -3.36 1.43 -8.77
N ASN A 36 -4.47 1.28 -9.48
CA ASN A 36 -5.44 2.35 -9.73
C ASN A 36 -6.03 2.87 -8.41
N SER A 37 -6.38 2.00 -7.46
CA SER A 37 -6.93 2.41 -6.15
C SER A 37 -5.95 3.25 -5.31
N LEU A 38 -4.64 3.13 -5.57
CA LEU A 38 -3.58 3.81 -4.84
C LEU A 38 -3.18 5.15 -5.49
N GLN A 39 -3.71 5.49 -6.67
CA GLN A 39 -3.36 6.73 -7.35
C GLN A 39 -3.79 7.97 -6.54
N PRO A 40 -3.01 9.08 -6.59
CA PRO A 40 -3.42 10.36 -6.03
C PRO A 40 -4.80 10.80 -6.52
N GLY A 41 -5.58 11.42 -5.63
CA GLY A 41 -6.95 11.84 -5.92
C GLY A 41 -8.02 10.73 -5.85
N GLN A 42 -7.64 9.47 -5.64
CA GLN A 42 -8.60 8.43 -5.25
C GLN A 42 -9.11 8.66 -3.81
N PRO A 43 -10.25 8.04 -3.41
CA PRO A 43 -10.77 8.19 -2.05
C PRO A 43 -9.81 7.74 -0.95
N GLU A 44 -9.02 6.68 -1.21
CA GLU A 44 -8.00 6.17 -0.30
C GLU A 44 -6.65 6.01 -1.03
N PRO A 45 -5.99 7.11 -1.39
CA PRO A 45 -4.77 7.07 -2.19
C PRO A 45 -3.58 6.58 -1.34
N LEU A 46 -2.48 6.19 -1.98
CA LEU A 46 -1.24 5.91 -1.28
C LEU A 46 -0.68 7.21 -0.67
N THR A 47 -0.72 7.32 0.66
CA THR A 47 -0.18 8.48 1.38
C THR A 47 1.01 8.08 2.25
N VAL A 48 2.02 8.94 2.27
CA VAL A 48 3.27 8.72 3.00
C VAL A 48 3.73 9.97 3.73
N THR A 49 4.55 9.79 4.75
CA THR A 49 5.36 10.86 5.33
C THR A 49 6.54 11.21 4.42
N SER A 50 7.22 12.32 4.73
CA SER A 50 8.44 12.75 4.04
C SER A 50 9.60 11.74 4.09
N ASP A 51 9.65 10.85 5.09
CA ASP A 51 10.65 9.77 5.22
C ASP A 51 10.22 8.44 4.55
N GLY A 52 9.08 8.42 3.85
CA GLY A 52 8.60 7.24 3.09
C GLY A 52 7.77 6.26 3.92
N ARG A 53 7.46 6.58 5.18
CA ARG A 53 6.57 5.76 6.01
C ARG A 53 5.14 5.83 5.48
N ILE A 54 4.51 4.67 5.31
CA ILE A 54 3.17 4.57 4.73
C ILE A 54 2.11 4.90 5.79
N LEU A 55 1.32 5.93 5.52
CA LEU A 55 0.19 6.34 6.33
C LEU A 55 -1.11 5.66 5.86
N ASN A 56 -1.27 5.51 4.55
CA ASN A 56 -2.41 4.79 3.95
C ASN A 56 -1.96 3.83 2.83
N GLY A 57 -2.64 2.68 2.71
CA GLY A 57 -2.39 1.70 1.65
C GLY A 57 -1.52 0.51 2.07
N ASN A 58 -1.15 0.34 3.35
CA ASN A 58 -0.26 -0.73 3.83
C ASN A 58 -0.67 -2.14 3.33
N THR A 59 -1.96 -2.49 3.41
CA THR A 59 -2.48 -3.78 2.94
C THR A 59 -2.30 -3.98 1.44
N ARG A 60 -2.62 -2.95 0.65
CA ARG A 60 -2.50 -2.98 -0.82
C ARG A 60 -1.03 -3.05 -1.26
N ILE A 61 -0.15 -2.33 -0.58
CA ILE A 61 1.30 -2.39 -0.81
C ILE A 61 1.85 -3.78 -0.52
N LYS A 62 1.43 -4.42 0.59
CA LYS A 62 1.81 -5.81 0.87
C LYS A 62 1.43 -6.76 -0.28
N VAL A 63 0.21 -6.66 -0.81
CA VAL A 63 -0.22 -7.51 -1.93
C VAL A 63 0.63 -7.27 -3.19
N LEU A 64 1.00 -6.02 -3.47
CA LEU A 64 1.87 -5.70 -4.60
C LEU A 64 3.29 -6.23 -4.41
N GLU A 65 3.85 -6.12 -3.19
CA GLU A 65 5.14 -6.73 -2.83
C GLU A 65 5.12 -8.25 -3.00
N GLU A 66 4.06 -8.94 -2.54
CA GLU A 66 3.86 -10.39 -2.72
C GLU A 66 3.85 -10.81 -4.19
N ARG A 67 3.39 -9.91 -5.08
CA ARG A 67 3.33 -10.12 -6.53
C ARG A 67 4.63 -9.73 -7.25
N GLY A 68 5.66 -9.27 -6.53
CA GLY A 68 6.91 -8.81 -7.12
C GLY A 68 6.80 -7.49 -7.88
N PHE A 69 5.75 -6.70 -7.62
CA PHE A 69 5.56 -5.39 -8.24
C PHE A 69 6.51 -4.36 -7.62
N ASP A 70 7.09 -3.47 -8.42
CA ASP A 70 7.91 -2.37 -7.92
C ASP A 70 7.05 -1.27 -7.29
N VAL A 71 6.76 -1.43 -5.99
CA VAL A 71 5.94 -0.48 -5.22
C VAL A 71 6.57 0.90 -5.07
N ASN A 72 7.90 1.04 -5.21
CA ASN A 72 8.56 2.34 -5.09
C ASN A 72 8.36 3.22 -6.32
N SER A 73 7.93 2.64 -7.44
CA SER A 73 7.54 3.36 -8.66
C SER A 73 6.16 4.05 -8.55
N LEU A 74 5.34 3.67 -7.56
CA LEU A 74 3.96 4.16 -7.45
C LEU A 74 3.89 5.68 -7.20
N PRO A 75 2.91 6.36 -7.83
CA PRO A 75 2.58 7.72 -7.42
C PRO A 75 2.02 7.69 -5.99
N ARG A 76 2.38 8.70 -5.20
CA ARG A 76 2.01 8.80 -3.79
C ARG A 76 1.91 10.24 -3.34
N GLU A 77 0.99 10.52 -2.45
CA GLU A 77 0.82 11.82 -1.81
C GLU A 77 1.71 11.90 -0.57
N VAL A 78 2.53 12.95 -0.49
CA VAL A 78 3.38 13.19 0.69
C VAL A 78 2.64 14.13 1.61
N LEU A 79 2.30 13.65 2.80
CA LEU A 79 1.66 14.43 3.83
C LEU A 79 2.72 15.04 4.76
N PRO A 80 2.47 16.27 5.26
CA PRO A 80 3.36 16.97 6.19
C PRO A 80 3.51 16.25 7.53
#